data_AF-A0A8H8MMF5-F1
#
_entry.id   AF-A0A8H8MMF5-F1
#
_cell.length_a   1.000
_cell.length_b   1.000
_cell.length_c   1.000
_cell.angle_alpha   90.00
_cell.angle_beta   90.00
_cell.angle_gamma   90.00
#
_symmetry.space_group_name_H-M   'P 1'
#
loop_
_entity.id
_entity.type
_entity.pdbx_description
1 polymer ?
#
loop_
_entity_poly.entity_id
_entity_poly.type
_entity_poly.pdbx_seq_one_letter_code
_entity_poly.pdbx_strand_id
1 'polypeptide(L)'
;MPSRQRLGESTKMTGAQTVRRHPVRQNLTYAQKLEVIDFYHEHKHDTPLSAMVKPLRERGFQTIHYTTIRRIVDSEDHIQSYVREHPYCLGAKREAIVTHPEVEEALECWVEQMHKSHYPIRGDDIIQMAHQLCDMLDIPKEERIKFTDGWLNGFKRRHGLSFRDEHKRCHQSPT
;
A
#
# COMPACT_ATOMS: atom_id res chain seq x y z
N MET A 1 -72.49 -9.30 -35.65
CA MET A 1 -72.84 -9.95 -34.38
C MET A 1 -72.87 -11.46 -34.61
N PRO A 2 -72.31 -12.34 -33.75
CA PRO A 2 -71.52 -12.15 -32.52
C PRO A 2 -70.08 -12.76 -32.63
N SER A 3 -69.03 -12.14 -32.07
CA SER A 3 -68.46 -12.30 -30.71
C SER A 3 -67.72 -13.62 -30.42
N ARG A 4 -66.38 -13.52 -30.34
CA ARG A 4 -65.43 -14.26 -29.47
C ARG A 4 -64.01 -13.86 -29.93
N GLN A 5 -62.98 -13.56 -29.15
CA GLN A 5 -62.74 -13.37 -27.71
C GLN A 5 -61.36 -12.67 -27.63
N ARG A 6 -61.14 -11.76 -26.67
CA ARG A 6 -59.80 -11.27 -26.28
C ARG A 6 -59.02 -12.39 -25.59
N LEU A 7 -57.70 -12.45 -25.79
CA LEU A 7 -56.62 -12.94 -24.90
C LEU A 7 -55.36 -13.07 -25.78
N GLY A 8 -54.16 -12.64 -25.43
CA GLY A 8 -53.62 -12.18 -24.16
C GLY A 8 -52.26 -11.51 -24.42
N GLU A 9 -51.77 -10.87 -23.36
CA GLU A 9 -50.70 -9.89 -23.36
C GLU A 9 -49.33 -10.38 -23.83
N SER A 10 -48.62 -9.40 -24.39
CA SER A 10 -47.18 -9.40 -24.58
C SER A 10 -46.45 -9.40 -23.24
N THR A 11 -45.83 -10.51 -22.88
CA THR A 11 -44.82 -10.54 -21.82
C THR A 11 -43.44 -10.51 -22.46
N LYS A 12 -42.95 -9.29 -22.75
CA LYS A 12 -41.52 -9.09 -23.00
C LYS A 12 -40.79 -9.35 -21.68
N MET A 13 -40.09 -10.47 -21.60
CA MET A 13 -39.12 -10.73 -20.53
C MET A 13 -38.03 -9.66 -20.60
N THR A 14 -38.14 -8.65 -19.73
CA THR A 14 -37.08 -7.68 -19.45
C THR A 14 -35.95 -8.42 -18.75
N GLY A 15 -35.04 -8.98 -19.53
CA GLY A 15 -33.74 -9.40 -19.02
C GLY A 15 -33.00 -8.15 -18.55
N ALA A 16 -32.87 -8.00 -17.23
CA ALA A 16 -32.02 -6.97 -16.64
C ALA A 16 -30.58 -7.19 -17.13
N GLN A 17 -30.20 -6.43 -18.16
CA GLN A 17 -28.86 -6.43 -18.70
C GLN A 17 -27.94 -5.89 -17.60
N THR A 18 -27.26 -6.79 -16.90
CA THR A 18 -26.26 -6.41 -15.91
C THR A 18 -25.21 -5.59 -16.64
N VAL A 19 -25.18 -4.28 -16.40
CA VAL A 19 -24.18 -3.37 -16.96
C VAL A 19 -22.82 -3.98 -16.63
N ARG A 20 -22.08 -4.41 -17.65
CA ARG A 20 -20.74 -4.97 -17.47
C ARG A 20 -19.87 -3.87 -16.84
N ARG A 21 -19.68 -3.92 -15.53
CA ARG A 21 -18.80 -2.99 -14.82
C ARG A 21 -17.38 -3.29 -15.27
N HIS A 22 -16.70 -2.31 -15.86
CA HIS A 22 -15.28 -2.43 -16.14
C HIS A 22 -14.53 -2.62 -14.82
N PRO A 23 -13.56 -3.56 -14.75
CA PRO A 23 -12.80 -3.77 -13.53
C PRO A 23 -12.01 -2.51 -13.19
N VAL A 24 -12.08 -2.10 -11.93
CA VAL A 24 -11.32 -0.96 -11.39
C VAL A 24 -9.83 -1.26 -11.55
N ARG A 25 -9.06 -0.28 -12.04
CA ARG A 25 -7.61 -0.44 -12.22
C ARG A 25 -6.94 -0.86 -10.92
N GLN A 26 -6.19 -1.95 -10.97
CA GLN A 26 -5.41 -2.45 -9.84
C GLN A 26 -4.18 -1.55 -9.64
N ASN A 27 -3.97 -1.13 -8.39
CA ASN A 27 -2.74 -0.47 -7.98
C ASN A 27 -1.82 -1.53 -7.35
N LEU A 28 -0.79 -1.92 -8.08
CA LEU A 28 0.13 -2.99 -7.68
C LEU A 28 1.03 -2.57 -6.52
N THR A 29 1.20 -3.46 -5.56
CA THR A 29 2.17 -3.32 -4.46
C THR A 29 3.60 -3.57 -4.94
N TYR A 30 4.61 -3.22 -4.15
CA TYR A 30 6.00 -3.59 -4.47
C TYR A 30 6.20 -5.10 -4.55
N ALA A 31 5.59 -5.89 -3.67
CA ALA A 31 5.60 -7.35 -3.78
C ALA A 31 5.05 -7.83 -5.13
N GLN A 32 3.91 -7.29 -5.55
CA GLN A 32 3.29 -7.61 -6.84
C GLN A 32 4.11 -7.15 -8.04
N LYS A 33 4.83 -6.02 -7.94
CA LYS A 33 5.74 -5.56 -8.98
C LYS A 33 6.92 -6.52 -9.14
N LEU A 34 7.48 -7.02 -8.03
CA LEU A 34 8.54 -8.03 -8.05
C LEU A 34 8.06 -9.33 -8.71
N GLU A 35 6.87 -9.83 -8.36
CA GLU A 35 6.29 -11.00 -9.04
C GLU A 35 6.15 -10.82 -10.57
N VAL A 36 5.81 -9.60 -11.01
CA VAL A 36 5.73 -9.27 -12.44
C VAL A 36 7.12 -9.23 -13.10
N ILE A 37 8.13 -8.73 -12.38
CA ILE A 37 9.53 -8.68 -12.84
C ILE A 37 10.09 -10.10 -12.97
N ASP A 38 9.91 -10.93 -11.94
CA ASP A 38 10.34 -12.33 -11.92
C ASP A 38 9.70 -13.08 -13.10
N PHE A 39 8.38 -12.96 -13.27
CA PHE A 39 7.66 -13.55 -14.39
C PHE A 39 8.18 -13.07 -15.75
N TYR A 40 8.50 -11.77 -15.88
CA TYR A 40 9.04 -11.24 -17.13
C TYR A 40 10.41 -11.86 -17.46
N HIS A 41 11.34 -11.93 -16.51
CA HIS A 41 12.67 -12.49 -16.75
C HIS A 41 12.64 -13.99 -17.05
N GLU A 42 11.70 -14.74 -16.46
CA GLU A 42 11.47 -16.15 -16.77
C GLU A 42 11.01 -16.37 -18.23
N HIS A 43 10.30 -15.41 -18.85
CA HIS A 43 9.61 -15.64 -20.13
C HIS A 43 10.08 -14.73 -21.29
N LYS A 44 10.97 -13.76 -21.04
CA LYS A 44 11.36 -12.72 -22.02
C LYS A 44 12.01 -13.25 -23.30
N HIS A 45 12.59 -14.46 -23.25
CA HIS A 45 13.24 -15.09 -24.40
C HIS A 45 12.27 -15.89 -25.28
N ASP A 46 11.19 -16.43 -24.70
CA ASP A 46 10.27 -17.34 -25.39
C ASP A 46 8.95 -16.69 -25.80
N THR A 47 8.53 -15.66 -25.08
CA THR A 47 7.18 -15.09 -25.20
C THR A 47 7.24 -13.58 -25.40
N PRO A 48 6.54 -13.02 -26.41
CA PRO A 48 6.44 -11.57 -26.54
C PRO A 48 5.62 -10.96 -25.40
N LEU A 49 5.91 -9.71 -25.04
CA LEU A 49 5.29 -9.02 -23.90
C LEU A 49 3.74 -8.98 -23.94
N SER A 50 3.15 -8.93 -25.14
CA SER A 50 1.70 -8.97 -25.32
C SER A 50 1.08 -10.30 -24.90
N ALA A 51 1.78 -11.42 -25.14
CA ALA A 51 1.33 -12.75 -24.78
C ALA A 51 1.48 -13.04 -23.27
N MET A 52 2.38 -12.33 -22.58
CA MET A 52 2.55 -12.41 -21.12
C MET A 52 1.33 -11.89 -20.33
N VAL A 53 0.46 -11.09 -20.94
CA VAL A 53 -0.69 -10.48 -20.26
C VAL A 53 -1.71 -11.52 -19.79
N LYS A 54 -1.99 -12.54 -20.59
CA LYS A 54 -3.01 -13.56 -20.26
C LYS A 54 -2.59 -14.40 -19.04
N PRO A 55 -1.38 -15.01 -19.00
CA PRO A 55 -0.91 -15.72 -17.81
C PRO A 55 -0.90 -14.86 -16.54
N LEU A 56 -0.48 -13.60 -16.63
CA LEU A 56 -0.50 -12.70 -15.47
C LEU A 56 -1.93 -12.42 -14.99
N ARG A 57 -2.91 -12.28 -15.89
CA ARG A 57 -4.32 -12.12 -15.48
C ARG A 57 -4.85 -13.37 -14.78
N GLU A 58 -4.49 -14.55 -15.24
CA GLU A 58 -4.85 -15.83 -14.62
C GLU A 58 -4.24 -15.97 -13.21
N ARG A 59 -3.07 -15.36 -12.97
CA ARG A 59 -2.44 -15.24 -11.64
C ARG A 59 -3.04 -14.16 -10.72
N GLY A 60 -4.07 -13.43 -11.17
CA GLY A 60 -4.78 -12.42 -10.36
C GLY A 60 -4.45 -10.96 -10.70
N PHE A 61 -3.56 -10.70 -11.66
CA PHE A 61 -3.29 -9.36 -12.19
C PHE A 61 -4.38 -8.91 -13.20
N GLN A 62 -5.65 -8.98 -12.80
CA GLN A 62 -6.87 -8.82 -13.61
C GLN A 62 -6.85 -7.65 -14.62
N THR A 63 -6.29 -6.50 -14.23
CA THR A 63 -6.28 -5.27 -15.06
C THR A 63 -4.92 -4.97 -15.70
N ILE A 64 -3.94 -5.87 -15.58
CA ILE A 64 -2.61 -5.66 -16.14
C ILE A 64 -2.65 -5.64 -17.67
N HIS A 65 -1.72 -4.88 -18.22
CA HIS A 65 -1.56 -4.65 -19.65
C HIS A 65 -0.08 -4.62 -19.99
N TYR A 66 0.29 -4.92 -21.24
CA TYR A 66 1.69 -5.02 -21.65
C TYR A 66 2.50 -3.74 -21.37
N THR A 67 1.88 -2.56 -21.52
CA THR A 67 2.50 -1.27 -21.17
C THR A 67 2.80 -1.12 -19.69
N THR A 68 1.98 -1.73 -18.81
CA THR A 68 2.22 -1.75 -17.37
C THR A 68 3.39 -2.67 -17.03
N ILE A 69 3.46 -3.85 -17.67
CA ILE A 69 4.58 -4.78 -17.50
C ILE A 69 5.87 -4.08 -17.92
N ARG A 70 5.87 -3.48 -19.11
CA ARG A 70 7.02 -2.72 -19.62
C ARG A 70 7.49 -1.65 -18.64
N ARG A 71 6.57 -0.81 -18.15
CA ARG A 71 6.88 0.26 -17.19
C ARG A 71 7.48 -0.27 -15.89
N ILE A 72 6.99 -1.40 -15.40
CA ILE A 72 7.51 -2.03 -14.17
C ILE A 72 8.94 -2.51 -14.39
N VAL A 73 9.19 -3.21 -15.50
CA VAL A 73 10.52 -3.72 -15.87
C VAL A 73 11.50 -2.57 -16.12
N ASP A 74 11.08 -1.52 -16.82
CA ASP A 74 11.93 -0.34 -17.06
C ASP A 74 12.31 0.39 -15.75
N SER A 75 11.54 0.18 -14.67
CA SER A 75 11.81 0.75 -13.34
C SER A 75 12.33 -0.29 -12.34
N GLU A 76 12.81 -1.44 -12.81
CA GLU A 76 13.21 -2.59 -11.98
C GLU A 76 14.29 -2.21 -10.95
N ASP A 77 15.36 -1.56 -11.37
CA ASP A 77 16.48 -1.19 -10.49
C ASP A 77 16.01 -0.31 -9.32
N HIS A 78 15.14 0.65 -9.60
CA HIS A 78 14.56 1.53 -8.58
C HIS A 78 13.62 0.75 -7.64
N ILE A 79 12.78 -0.14 -8.19
CA ILE A 79 11.89 -1.01 -7.40
C ILE A 79 12.70 -1.90 -6.46
N GLN A 80 13.76 -2.54 -6.96
CA GLN A 80 14.63 -3.41 -6.18
C GLN A 80 15.41 -2.64 -5.10
N SER A 81 15.95 -1.47 -5.44
CA SER A 81 16.68 -0.62 -4.49
C SER A 81 15.76 -0.16 -3.35
N TYR A 82 14.56 0.33 -3.68
CA TYR A 82 13.58 0.74 -2.68
C TYR A 82 13.16 -0.41 -1.75
N VAL A 83 12.91 -1.61 -2.30
CA VAL A 83 12.54 -2.77 -1.49
C VAL A 83 13.70 -3.24 -0.60
N ARG A 84 14.93 -3.17 -1.09
CA ARG A 84 16.13 -3.52 -0.31
C ARG A 84 16.31 -2.59 0.87
N GLU A 85 16.13 -1.29 0.65
CA GLU A 85 16.24 -0.28 1.70
C GLU A 85 15.05 -0.35 2.66
N HIS A 86 13.84 -0.70 2.19
CA HIS A 86 12.61 -0.64 2.97
C HIS A 86 11.84 -1.98 2.93
N PRO A 87 12.39 -3.06 3.54
CA PRO A 87 11.82 -4.41 3.43
C PRO A 87 10.41 -4.53 4.02
N TYR A 88 10.05 -3.68 4.98
CA TYR A 88 8.69 -3.66 5.58
C TYR A 88 7.65 -3.00 4.67
N CYS A 89 8.06 -2.32 3.59
CA CYS A 89 7.19 -1.58 2.69
C CYS A 89 6.70 -2.38 1.46
N LEU A 90 6.83 -3.72 1.45
CA LEU A 90 6.39 -4.57 0.33
C LEU A 90 4.90 -4.42 -0.02
N GLY A 91 4.04 -4.14 0.98
CA GLY A 91 2.62 -3.87 0.80
C GLY A 91 2.29 -2.47 0.27
N ALA A 92 3.27 -1.57 0.21
CA ALA A 92 3.08 -0.22 -0.33
C ALA A 92 2.91 -0.27 -1.85
N LYS A 93 2.09 0.64 -2.37
CA LYS A 93 1.83 0.78 -3.82
C LYS A 93 2.76 1.80 -4.48
N ARG A 94 3.25 2.75 -3.69
CA ARG A 94 4.13 3.85 -4.06
C ARG A 94 5.11 4.07 -2.92
N GLU A 95 6.28 4.57 -3.28
CA GLU A 95 7.25 5.13 -2.35
C GLU A 95 6.60 6.24 -1.52
N ALA A 96 6.95 6.27 -0.23
CA ALA A 96 6.51 7.33 0.67
C ALA A 96 7.45 8.52 0.51
N ILE A 97 6.91 9.69 0.19
CA ILE A 97 7.69 10.93 0.22
C ILE A 97 7.71 11.42 1.66
N VAL A 98 8.90 11.42 2.26
CA VAL A 98 9.17 11.99 3.59
C VAL A 98 9.67 13.42 3.41
N THR A 99 9.10 14.36 4.17
CA THR A 99 9.42 15.79 4.04
C THR A 99 10.81 16.13 4.58
N HIS A 100 11.22 15.49 5.67
CA HIS A 100 12.54 15.68 6.31
C HIS A 100 13.20 14.30 6.49
N PRO A 101 13.81 13.74 5.43
CA PRO A 101 14.43 12.41 5.48
C PRO A 101 15.49 12.28 6.58
N GLU A 102 16.27 13.33 6.82
CA GLU A 102 17.30 13.39 7.85
C GLU A 102 16.74 13.25 9.27
N VAL A 103 15.55 13.80 9.53
CA VAL A 103 14.85 13.63 10.81
C VAL A 103 14.37 12.18 10.95
N GLU A 104 13.86 11.60 9.87
CA GLU A 104 13.35 10.24 9.88
C GLU A 104 14.46 9.19 10.06
N GLU A 105 15.61 9.35 9.39
CA GLU A 105 16.79 8.49 9.53
C GLU A 105 17.37 8.55 10.96
N ALA A 106 17.51 9.76 11.52
CA ALA A 106 18.00 9.91 12.88
C ALA A 106 17.01 9.32 13.91
N LEU A 107 15.71 9.43 13.65
CA LEU A 107 14.68 8.84 14.49
C LEU A 107 14.69 7.31 14.41
N GLU A 108 14.90 6.73 13.23
CA GLU A 108 15.09 5.29 13.06
C GLU A 108 16.29 4.78 13.87
N CYS A 109 17.44 5.45 13.78
CA CYS A 109 18.62 5.11 14.56
C CYS A 109 18.36 5.14 16.07
N TRP A 110 17.63 6.15 16.54
CA TRP A 110 17.23 6.25 17.95
C TRP A 110 16.30 5.11 18.37
N VAL A 111 15.29 4.78 17.56
CA VAL A 111 14.37 3.66 17.83
C VAL A 111 15.14 2.34 17.91
N GLU A 112 16.08 2.09 16.99
CA GLU A 112 16.94 0.90 17.04
C GLU A 112 17.77 0.83 18.33
N GLN A 113 18.34 1.96 18.77
CA GLN A 113 19.13 2.03 19.99
C GLN A 113 18.28 1.70 21.23
N MET A 114 17.06 2.21 21.28
CA MET A 114 16.12 1.92 22.37
C MET A 114 15.70 0.44 22.38
N HIS A 115 15.48 -0.17 21.20
CA HIS A 115 15.23 -1.60 21.09
C HIS A 115 16.41 -2.45 21.59
N LYS A 116 17.65 -2.09 21.21
CA LYS A 116 18.87 -2.74 21.71
C LYS A 116 19.03 -2.62 23.23
N SER A 117 18.51 -1.54 23.80
CA SER A 117 18.54 -1.28 25.25
C SER A 117 17.37 -1.88 26.01
N HIS A 118 16.48 -2.62 25.33
CA HIS A 118 15.23 -3.17 25.89
C HIS A 118 14.32 -2.13 26.57
N TYR A 119 14.43 -0.87 26.17
CA TYR A 119 13.58 0.19 26.70
C TYR A 119 12.22 0.18 26.01
N PRO A 120 11.10 0.18 26.74
CA PRO A 120 9.77 0.25 26.14
C PRO A 120 9.50 1.66 25.59
N ILE A 121 9.37 1.78 24.27
CA ILE A 121 9.03 3.05 23.61
C ILE A 121 7.53 3.10 23.35
N ARG A 122 6.90 4.26 23.58
CA ARG A 122 5.52 4.56 23.21
C ARG A 122 5.46 5.48 21.99
N GLY A 123 4.27 5.58 21.40
CA GLY A 123 4.04 6.49 20.28
C GLY A 123 4.38 7.95 20.59
N ASP A 124 4.04 8.40 21.79
CA ASP A 124 4.30 9.77 22.25
C ASP A 124 5.81 10.06 22.37
N ASP A 125 6.60 9.07 22.80
CA ASP A 125 8.06 9.20 22.90
C ASP A 125 8.68 9.42 21.52
N ILE A 126 8.17 8.75 20.49
CA ILE A 126 8.61 8.92 19.10
C ILE A 126 8.29 10.33 18.60
N ILE A 127 7.09 10.84 18.87
CA ILE A 127 6.69 12.20 18.47
C ILE A 127 7.56 13.23 19.18
N GLN A 128 7.81 13.05 20.49
CA GLN A 128 8.67 13.93 21.26
C GLN A 128 10.10 13.93 20.72
N MET A 129 10.66 12.76 20.43
CA MET A 129 12.00 12.64 19.87
C MET A 129 12.08 13.25 18.46
N ALA A 130 11.06 13.08 17.63
CA ALA A 130 11.01 13.71 16.31
C ALA A 130 11.05 15.24 16.40
N HIS A 131 10.34 15.84 17.37
CA HIS A 131 10.44 17.27 17.65
C HIS A 131 11.84 17.68 18.09
N GLN A 132 12.47 16.91 18.99
CA GLN A 132 13.84 17.17 19.45
C GLN A 132 14.86 17.08 18.31
N LEU A 133 14.71 16.11 17.40
CA LEU A 133 15.54 15.99 16.21
C LEU A 133 15.39 17.19 15.28
N CYS A 134 14.16 17.69 15.06
CA CYS A 134 13.96 18.94 14.33
C CYS A 134 14.62 20.15 15.01
N ASP A 135 14.61 20.20 16.34
CA ASP A 135 15.31 21.26 17.08
C ASP A 135 16.84 21.16 16.91
N MET A 136 17.40 19.94 16.96
CA MET A 136 18.84 19.73 16.80
C MET A 136 19.35 19.96 15.37
N LEU A 137 18.47 19.82 14.37
CA LEU A 137 18.77 20.08 12.96
C LEU A 137 18.40 21.50 12.53
N ASP A 138 18.07 22.39 13.47
CA ASP A 138 17.70 23.79 13.24
C ASP A 138 16.53 23.97 12.24
N ILE A 139 15.61 23.00 12.17
CA ILE A 139 14.45 23.07 11.27
C ILE A 139 13.39 24.03 11.86
N PRO A 140 13.01 25.12 11.18
CA PRO A 140 12.02 26.08 11.66
C PRO A 140 10.66 25.44 11.92
N LYS A 141 9.92 25.92 12.94
CA LYS A 141 8.61 25.32 13.32
C LYS A 141 7.59 25.39 12.18
N GLU A 142 7.71 26.38 11.31
CA GLU A 142 6.85 26.63 10.15
C GLU A 142 7.08 25.60 9.03
N GLU A 143 8.28 25.03 8.95
CA GLU A 143 8.68 24.02 7.96
C GLU A 143 8.49 22.59 8.47
N ARG A 144 8.26 22.42 9.78
CA ARG A 144 8.02 21.10 10.38
C ARG A 144 6.69 20.52 9.92
N ILE A 145 6.72 19.24 9.59
CA ILE A 145 5.48 18.47 9.42
C ILE A 145 4.76 18.33 10.76
N LYS A 146 3.43 18.22 10.69
CA LYS A 146 2.66 17.86 11.88
C LYS A 146 2.86 16.37 12.16
N PHE A 147 3.53 16.05 13.26
CA PHE A 147 3.69 14.69 13.79
C PHE A 147 2.37 14.15 14.36
N THR A 148 1.34 14.08 13.52
CA THR A 148 0.02 13.54 13.84
C THR A 148 0.06 12.02 14.00
N ASP A 149 -1.00 11.43 14.56
CA ASP A 149 -1.19 9.98 14.60
C ASP A 149 -1.06 9.32 13.21
N GLY A 150 -1.50 10.01 12.15
CA GLY A 150 -1.37 9.54 10.78
C GLY A 150 0.09 9.41 10.33
N TRP A 151 0.93 10.39 10.69
CA TRP A 151 2.36 10.34 10.43
C TRP A 151 3.02 9.23 11.24
N LEU A 152 2.71 9.14 12.54
CA LEU A 152 3.26 8.14 13.43
C LEU A 152 2.91 6.71 12.96
N ASN A 153 1.67 6.48 12.54
CA ASN A 153 1.26 5.18 11.97
C ASN A 153 1.97 4.89 10.64
N GLY A 154 2.25 5.92 9.83
CA GLY A 154 3.06 5.81 8.63
C GLY A 154 4.50 5.39 8.95
N PHE A 155 5.14 6.08 9.89
CA PHE A 155 6.49 5.78 10.39
C PHE A 155 6.57 4.36 10.93
N LYS A 156 5.67 3.98 11.85
CA LYS A 156 5.59 2.62 12.41
C LYS A 156 5.54 1.56 11.31
N ARG A 157 4.69 1.75 10.30
CA ARG A 157 4.56 0.81 9.19
C ARG A 157 5.83 0.73 8.33
N ARG A 158 6.51 1.85 8.07
CA ARG A 158 7.73 1.89 7.25
C ARG A 158 8.90 1.16 7.90
N HIS A 159 9.02 1.28 9.22
CA HIS A 159 10.11 0.68 10.00
C HIS A 159 9.70 -0.63 10.69
N GLY A 160 8.55 -1.22 10.32
CA GLY A 160 8.09 -2.50 10.88
C GLY A 160 7.78 -2.48 12.38
N LEU A 161 7.53 -1.31 12.96
CA LEU A 161 7.26 -1.14 14.39
C LEU A 161 5.80 -1.48 14.71
N SER A 162 5.61 -2.27 15.76
CA SER A 162 4.29 -2.54 16.35
C SER A 162 4.36 -2.28 17.84
N PHE A 163 3.72 -1.19 18.28
CA PHE A 163 3.52 -0.93 19.70
C PHE A 163 2.16 -1.49 20.08
N ARG A 164 2.13 -2.33 21.12
CA ARG A 164 0.85 -2.65 21.75
C ARG A 164 0.37 -1.40 22.46
N ASP A 165 -0.64 -0.74 21.90
CA ASP A 165 -1.36 0.29 22.63
C ASP A 165 -2.05 -0.41 23.81
N GLU A 166 -1.52 -0.24 25.03
CA GLU A 166 -2.14 -0.76 26.26
C GLU A 166 -3.41 0.03 26.62
N HIS A 167 -4.32 0.22 25.66
CA HIS A 167 -5.57 0.97 25.87
C HIS A 167 -6.66 0.15 26.59
N LYS A 168 -6.29 -0.90 27.35
CA LYS A 168 -7.21 -1.74 28.11
C LYS A 168 -6.65 -2.15 29.48
N ARG A 169 -6.41 -1.19 30.37
CA ARG A 169 -6.38 -1.48 31.81
C ARG A 169 -6.79 -0.28 32.66
N CYS A 170 -7.97 0.28 32.40
CA CYS A 170 -8.57 1.27 33.30
C CYS A 170 -10.11 1.19 33.30
N HIS A 171 -10.68 -0.02 33.40
CA HIS A 171 -12.06 -0.21 33.83
C HIS A 171 -12.20 -1.58 34.49
N GLN A 172 -11.89 -1.62 35.78
CA GLN A 172 -12.54 -2.48 36.78
C GLN A 172 -11.98 -2.10 38.15
N SER A 173 -12.65 -1.13 38.79
CA SER A 173 -12.70 -1.08 40.25
C SER A 173 -13.93 -1.88 40.65
N PRO A 174 -13.82 -2.99 41.39
CA PRO A 174 -14.94 -3.52 42.13
C PRO A 174 -15.03 -2.77 43.46
N THR A 175 -16.13 -2.05 43.64
CA THR A 175 -16.73 -1.80 44.96
C THR A 175 -17.16 -3.10 45.61
#